data_AF-A0A221VXV9-F1
#
_entry.id   AF-A0A221VXV9-F1
#
_cell.length_a   1.000
_cell.length_b   1.000
_cell.length_c   1.000
_cell.angle_alpha   90.00
_cell.angle_beta   90.00
_cell.angle_gamma   90.00
#
_symmetry.space_group_name_H-M   'P 1'
#
loop_
_entity.id
_entity.type
_entity.pdbx_description
1 polymer ?
#
loop_
_entity_poly.entity_id
_entity_poly.type
_entity_poly.pdbx_seq_one_letter_code
_entity_poly.pdbx_strand_id
1 'polypeptide(L)'
;MPLTTPVAADGIVSSRAARLGARARSGPILVIVLSAVVLVLNVARLIGDSALVDASVYFGGARLLLEGGDLYGTRIAAPGIELPFTYPPFAALLFVGVFAGSLLSGAYLLTVLGTGALLSTLFLIARRYDQSRPAALASAAAFTAAATFLEPVAETLDFVQINTVLLGMVAWDCLGRAGLLPRGLLVGLATAIKLTPAVFVLFFLARRDWRSVGWTAIGFLGASGAGWLVAPAQSVDYWSTVLADSGRIGDPAYVGNQSLRGLFSRLVGDETVVSALWVLTSVLVVTTGWLVAARLRGLGQDVPALCAVATVGLLVSPVSWSHHWVWVVPALLVLWSRPAGMPHEVSARPRSSIPAPRSVRSDRPAAPPAALTVRPAVPRPSPWSGPVLRRRGLCLLVAGYLIAGVHWWLPHERDDHLGWSGWQQVLGSDYVLAALLGLGALAVLAWRWGRPLVDPSQPQAEPTSRAPAAEQAPAGEQQAMPGPAERGTAAQAAVIHEDVVADAAPAGVTASAGRGGPGRPATDSPAGRARPGGPDQNDHGVAESPPDPATPGAEPGRPVAASEPPARPATRRATPGRPPEA
;
A
#
# COMPACT_ATOMS: atom_id res chain seq x y z
N MET A 1 -38.52 73.28 -0.36
CA MET A 1 -37.70 72.08 -0.63
C MET A 1 -37.05 71.61 0.66
N PRO A 2 -37.10 70.32 1.01
CA PRO A 2 -36.06 69.66 1.81
C PRO A 2 -35.07 68.91 0.90
N LEU A 3 -33.84 68.71 1.37
CA LEU A 3 -32.77 68.04 0.63
C LEU A 3 -32.85 66.52 0.77
N THR A 4 -32.67 65.77 -0.31
CA THR A 4 -32.42 64.32 -0.27
C THR A 4 -30.95 64.04 -0.06
N THR A 5 -30.60 63.44 1.08
CA THR A 5 -29.24 62.95 1.35
C THR A 5 -28.99 61.58 0.69
N PRO A 6 -27.80 61.33 0.12
CA PRO A 6 -27.46 60.01 -0.42
C PRO A 6 -27.15 59.04 0.72
N VAL A 7 -27.87 57.91 0.77
CA VAL A 7 -27.62 56.84 1.75
C VAL A 7 -26.35 56.06 1.37
N ALA A 8 -25.46 55.86 2.34
CA ALA A 8 -24.09 55.39 2.11
C ALA A 8 -24.01 53.94 1.56
N ALA A 9 -23.37 53.77 0.40
CA ALA A 9 -23.05 52.46 -0.17
C ALA A 9 -21.84 51.78 0.51
N ASP A 10 -20.93 52.56 1.10
CA ASP A 10 -19.61 52.12 1.53
C ASP A 10 -19.62 51.09 2.69
N GLY A 11 -20.60 51.19 3.59
CA GLY A 11 -20.73 50.29 4.74
C GLY A 11 -20.98 48.81 4.37
N ILE A 12 -21.58 48.56 3.21
CA ILE A 12 -21.81 47.20 2.72
C ILE A 12 -20.50 46.61 2.16
N VAL A 13 -19.68 47.44 1.50
CA VAL A 13 -18.39 47.02 0.93
C VAL A 13 -17.37 46.76 2.05
N SER A 14 -17.22 47.69 3.00
CA SER A 14 -16.25 47.57 4.10
C SER A 14 -16.53 46.34 4.97
N SER A 15 -17.79 46.09 5.35
CA SER A 15 -18.15 44.93 6.15
C SER A 15 -17.99 43.59 5.40
N ARG A 16 -18.02 43.60 4.06
CA ARG A 16 -17.75 42.41 3.23
C ARG A 16 -16.25 42.17 3.09
N ALA A 17 -15.46 43.22 2.89
CA ALA A 17 -13.99 43.18 2.91
C ALA A 17 -13.45 42.70 4.26
N ALA A 18 -13.97 43.23 5.38
CA ALA A 18 -13.61 42.78 6.73
C ALA A 18 -13.91 41.29 6.96
N ARG A 19 -15.09 40.81 6.54
CA ARG A 19 -15.47 39.39 6.67
C ARG A 19 -14.64 38.45 5.76
N LEU A 20 -14.18 38.93 4.60
CA LEU A 20 -13.23 38.21 3.76
C LEU A 20 -11.82 38.20 4.37
N GLY A 21 -11.32 39.34 4.86
CA GLY A 21 -10.02 39.47 5.52
C GLY A 21 -9.93 38.78 6.90
N ALA A 22 -11.06 38.52 7.55
CA ALA A 22 -11.16 37.63 8.71
C ALA A 22 -11.05 36.16 8.28
N ARG A 23 -11.89 35.70 7.34
CA ARG A 23 -11.87 34.32 6.81
C ARG A 23 -10.50 33.93 6.23
N ALA A 24 -9.80 34.85 5.57
CA ALA A 24 -8.44 34.65 5.07
C ALA A 24 -7.40 34.43 6.18
N ARG A 25 -7.58 35.04 7.36
CA ARG A 25 -6.70 34.89 8.53
C ARG A 25 -7.05 33.69 9.41
N SER A 26 -8.34 33.33 9.51
CA SER A 26 -8.78 32.16 10.29
C SER A 26 -8.33 30.81 9.69
N GLY A 27 -8.20 30.74 8.36
CA GLY A 27 -7.87 29.49 7.65
C GLY A 27 -6.56 28.82 8.11
N PRO A 28 -5.40 29.51 8.07
CA PRO A 28 -4.14 28.96 8.55
C PRO A 28 -4.15 28.56 10.03
N ILE A 29 -4.82 29.35 10.88
CA ILE A 29 -4.92 29.06 12.32
C ILE A 29 -5.71 27.77 12.56
N LEU A 30 -6.86 27.61 11.89
CA LEU A 30 -7.66 26.38 11.98
C LEU A 30 -6.87 25.14 11.53
N VAL A 31 -6.05 25.27 10.48
CA VAL A 31 -5.17 24.19 9.99
C VAL A 31 -4.09 23.83 11.02
N ILE A 32 -3.44 24.81 11.64
CA ILE A 32 -2.43 24.58 12.67
C ILE A 32 -3.07 23.92 13.90
N VAL A 33 -4.18 24.47 14.40
CA VAL A 33 -4.92 23.91 15.55
C VAL A 33 -5.39 22.49 15.28
N LEU A 34 -5.99 22.23 14.11
CA LEU A 34 -6.43 20.88 13.74
C LEU A 34 -5.25 19.89 13.68
N SER A 35 -4.13 20.29 13.07
CA SER A 35 -2.94 19.44 12.96
C SER A 35 -2.30 19.15 14.32
N ALA A 36 -2.29 20.15 15.22
CA ALA A 36 -1.79 19.99 16.58
C ALA A 36 -2.71 19.09 17.43
N VAL A 37 -4.03 19.27 17.34
CA VAL A 37 -5.01 18.40 18.02
C VAL A 37 -4.89 16.96 17.53
N VAL A 38 -4.79 16.73 16.22
CA VAL A 38 -4.57 15.38 15.66
C VAL A 38 -3.27 14.78 16.18
N LEU A 39 -2.18 15.54 16.21
CA LEU A 39 -0.91 15.03 16.74
C LEU A 39 -1.00 14.70 18.24
N VAL A 40 -1.65 15.53 19.06
CA VAL A 40 -1.87 15.27 20.49
C VAL A 40 -2.74 14.03 20.70
N LEU A 41 -3.82 13.85 19.92
CA LEU A 41 -4.66 12.65 19.97
C LEU A 41 -3.89 11.38 19.57
N ASN A 42 -3.06 11.46 18.53
CA ASN A 42 -2.21 10.34 18.11
C ASN A 42 -1.14 10.01 19.16
N VAL A 43 -0.55 11.02 19.80
CA VAL A 43 0.41 10.85 20.90
C VAL A 43 -0.26 10.30 22.17
N ALA A 44 -1.54 10.58 22.40
CA ALA A 44 -2.31 10.04 23.53
C ALA A 44 -2.65 8.53 23.37
N ARG A 45 -2.72 8.01 22.14
CA ARG A 45 -2.92 6.56 21.87
C ARG A 45 -1.82 5.68 22.50
N LEU A 46 -0.62 6.23 22.69
CA LEU A 46 0.55 5.56 23.29
C LEU A 46 0.39 5.17 24.78
N ILE A 47 -0.79 5.42 25.37
CA ILE A 47 -1.16 5.10 26.75
C ILE A 47 -2.18 3.93 26.80
N GLY A 48 -2.72 3.48 25.65
CA GLY A 48 -3.72 2.41 25.58
C GLY A 48 -3.14 1.00 25.76
N ASP A 49 -3.98 0.05 26.20
CA ASP A 49 -3.55 -1.31 26.59
C ASP A 49 -2.93 -2.11 25.42
N SER A 50 -3.44 -1.93 24.20
CA SER A 50 -2.93 -2.55 22.97
C SER A 50 -1.90 -1.68 22.22
N ALA A 51 -1.41 -0.60 22.83
CA ALA A 51 -0.47 0.30 22.17
C ALA A 51 0.91 -0.36 22.01
N LEU A 52 1.77 0.22 21.17
CA LEU A 52 3.21 -0.11 21.08
C LEU A 52 3.55 -1.54 20.61
N VAL A 53 2.61 -2.35 20.09
CA VAL A 53 2.88 -3.75 19.70
C VAL A 53 4.01 -3.86 18.67
N ASP A 54 3.91 -3.20 17.51
CA ASP A 54 4.98 -3.16 16.51
C ASP A 54 6.20 -2.35 16.99
N ALA A 55 6.01 -1.27 17.77
CA ALA A 55 7.12 -0.55 18.38
C ALA A 55 7.98 -1.44 19.29
N SER A 56 7.38 -2.40 19.98
CA SER A 56 8.08 -3.37 20.83
C SER A 56 8.91 -4.34 19.97
N VAL A 57 8.37 -4.79 18.83
CA VAL A 57 9.11 -5.59 17.84
C VAL A 57 10.28 -4.80 17.23
N TYR A 58 10.09 -3.53 16.89
CA TYR A 58 11.15 -2.66 16.38
C TYR A 58 12.25 -2.41 17.43
N PHE A 59 11.86 -2.13 18.68
CA PHE A 59 12.79 -1.91 19.79
C PHE A 59 13.55 -3.20 20.16
N GLY A 60 12.86 -4.33 20.25
CA GLY A 60 13.48 -5.63 20.52
C GLY A 60 14.47 -6.05 19.44
N GLY A 61 14.12 -5.88 18.16
CA GLY A 61 15.05 -6.12 17.05
C GLY A 61 16.28 -5.20 17.08
N ALA A 62 16.10 -3.93 17.48
CA ALA A 62 17.20 -3.00 17.68
C ALA A 62 18.10 -3.34 18.89
N ARG A 63 17.52 -3.83 19.99
CA ARG A 63 18.26 -4.33 21.17
C ARG A 63 19.08 -5.57 20.81
N LEU A 64 18.44 -6.59 20.23
CA LEU A 64 19.08 -7.82 19.76
C LEU A 64 20.26 -7.53 18.81
N LEU A 65 20.10 -6.60 17.86
CA LEU A 65 21.18 -6.19 16.96
C LEU A 65 22.39 -5.57 17.70
N LEU A 66 22.14 -4.74 18.72
CA LEU A 66 23.21 -4.12 19.53
C LEU A 66 23.89 -5.10 20.48
N GLU A 67 23.13 -6.08 20.97
CA GLU A 67 23.57 -7.06 21.97
C GLU A 67 24.18 -8.33 21.33
N GLY A 68 24.21 -8.40 19.99
CA GLY A 68 24.73 -9.55 19.24
C GLY A 68 23.81 -10.78 19.27
N GLY A 69 22.56 -10.60 19.66
CA GLY A 69 21.54 -11.64 19.75
C GLY A 69 20.99 -12.07 18.38
N ASP A 70 20.26 -13.18 18.38
CA ASP A 70 19.62 -13.70 17.18
C ASP A 70 18.32 -12.94 16.87
N LEU A 71 18.23 -12.26 15.73
CA LEU A 71 17.01 -11.52 15.34
C LEU A 71 15.87 -12.49 14.96
N TYR A 72 16.20 -13.68 14.44
CA TYR A 72 15.24 -14.48 13.71
C TYR A 72 14.73 -15.72 14.46
N GLY A 73 15.53 -16.33 15.34
CA GLY A 73 15.06 -17.33 16.31
C GLY A 73 14.43 -16.73 17.58
N THR A 74 14.79 -15.50 17.98
CA THR A 74 14.26 -14.90 19.21
C THR A 74 12.82 -14.40 19.07
N ARG A 75 11.99 -14.67 20.08
CA ARG A 75 10.67 -14.06 20.26
C ARG A 75 10.81 -12.76 21.06
N ILE A 76 10.12 -11.72 20.62
CA ILE A 76 10.12 -10.40 21.24
C ILE A 76 8.78 -10.20 21.95
N ALA A 77 8.83 -9.93 23.26
CA ALA A 77 7.65 -9.61 24.04
C ALA A 77 7.05 -8.25 23.61
N ALA A 78 5.74 -8.24 23.38
CA ALA A 78 4.92 -7.07 23.12
C ALA A 78 3.65 -7.12 23.99
N PRO A 79 2.87 -6.04 24.12
CA PRO A 79 1.63 -6.06 24.90
C PRO A 79 0.66 -7.14 24.44
N GLY A 80 0.42 -8.12 25.32
CA GLY A 80 -0.48 -9.25 25.10
C GLY A 80 0.04 -10.41 24.24
N ILE A 81 1.23 -10.31 23.62
CA ILE A 81 1.71 -11.31 22.64
C ILE A 81 3.24 -11.34 22.48
N GLU A 82 3.81 -12.50 22.12
CA GLU A 82 5.22 -12.60 21.72
C GLU A 82 5.35 -12.78 20.19
N LEU A 83 6.04 -11.83 19.55
CA LEU A 83 6.15 -11.74 18.09
C LEU A 83 7.59 -11.96 17.60
N PRO A 84 7.78 -12.55 16.41
CA PRO A 84 9.10 -12.63 15.79
C PRO A 84 9.49 -11.32 15.11
N PHE A 85 10.79 -11.03 15.00
CA PHE A 85 11.25 -9.97 14.09
C PHE A 85 11.08 -10.41 12.64
N THR A 86 10.32 -9.66 11.83
CA THR A 86 9.92 -10.04 10.46
C THR A 86 10.49 -9.14 9.36
N TYR A 87 11.34 -8.17 9.73
CA TYR A 87 11.86 -7.14 8.85
C TYR A 87 13.31 -7.44 8.41
N PRO A 88 13.81 -6.87 7.29
CA PRO A 88 15.21 -7.04 6.89
C PRO A 88 16.19 -6.48 7.94
N PRO A 89 17.46 -6.93 7.99
CA PRO A 89 18.43 -6.47 8.99
C PRO A 89 18.73 -4.96 8.94
N PHE A 90 18.61 -4.33 7.77
CA PHE A 90 18.69 -2.87 7.65
C PHE A 90 17.60 -2.14 8.46
N ALA A 91 16.42 -2.74 8.62
CA ALA A 91 15.37 -2.20 9.47
C ALA A 91 15.79 -2.19 10.95
N ALA A 92 16.38 -3.28 11.45
CA ALA A 92 16.92 -3.31 12.82
C ALA A 92 17.99 -2.21 13.01
N LEU A 93 18.90 -2.04 12.04
CA LEU A 93 19.90 -0.97 12.05
C LEU A 93 19.29 0.44 12.05
N LEU A 94 18.20 0.65 11.29
CA LEU A 94 17.44 1.91 11.33
C LEU A 94 16.79 2.12 12.71
N PHE A 95 16.20 1.06 13.29
CA PHE A 95 15.50 1.13 14.57
C PHE A 95 16.44 1.34 15.76
N VAL A 96 17.72 0.95 15.68
CA VAL A 96 18.76 1.37 16.63
C VAL A 96 18.83 2.89 16.75
N GLY A 97 18.73 3.63 15.64
CA GLY A 97 18.69 5.09 15.65
C GLY A 97 17.36 5.66 16.15
N VAL A 98 16.23 5.07 15.73
CA VAL A 98 14.88 5.54 16.12
C VAL A 98 14.62 5.36 17.62
N PHE A 99 15.06 4.25 18.21
CA PHE A 99 14.84 3.89 19.60
C PHE A 99 16.12 4.00 20.47
N ALA A 100 17.06 4.87 20.09
CA ALA A 100 18.34 5.04 20.78
C ALA A 100 18.22 5.42 22.28
N GLY A 101 17.11 6.04 22.68
CA GLY A 101 16.78 6.35 24.08
C GLY A 101 15.97 5.24 24.76
N SER A 102 14.70 5.11 24.40
CA SER A 102 13.78 4.10 24.93
C SER A 102 12.68 3.72 23.93
N LEU A 103 11.94 2.64 24.23
CA LEU A 103 10.71 2.24 23.53
C LEU A 103 9.75 3.44 23.34
N LEU A 104 9.44 4.17 24.42
CA LEU A 104 8.55 5.34 24.33
C LEU A 104 9.15 6.48 23.51
N SER A 105 10.45 6.80 23.62
CA SER A 105 11.03 7.90 22.84
C SER A 105 10.97 7.62 21.33
N GLY A 106 11.24 6.38 20.92
CA GLY A 106 11.12 5.97 19.51
C GLY A 106 9.67 5.86 19.05
N ALA A 107 8.75 5.45 19.93
CA ALA A 107 7.31 5.44 19.62
C ALA A 107 6.73 6.86 19.44
N TYR A 108 7.10 7.82 20.29
CA TYR A 108 6.76 9.24 20.08
C TYR A 108 7.33 9.74 18.74
N LEU A 109 8.60 9.41 18.43
CA LEU A 109 9.25 9.81 17.18
C LEU A 109 8.55 9.23 15.95
N LEU A 110 8.25 7.92 15.93
CA LEU A 110 7.50 7.28 14.84
C LEU A 110 6.08 7.83 14.70
N THR A 111 5.39 8.13 15.80
CA THR A 111 4.05 8.73 15.78
C THR A 111 4.06 10.12 15.14
N VAL A 112 5.05 10.96 15.49
CA VAL A 112 5.28 12.28 14.88
C VAL A 112 5.63 12.16 13.40
N LEU A 113 6.58 11.28 13.05
CA LEU A 113 7.03 11.08 11.67
C LEU A 113 5.92 10.50 10.78
N GLY A 114 5.15 9.52 11.27
CA GLY A 114 4.03 8.91 10.55
C GLY A 114 2.88 9.88 10.32
N THR A 115 2.46 10.62 11.36
CA THR A 115 1.44 11.68 11.25
C THR A 115 1.89 12.76 10.25
N GLY A 116 3.16 13.19 10.33
CA GLY A 116 3.75 14.15 9.41
C GLY A 116 3.86 13.65 7.97
N ALA A 117 4.23 12.38 7.77
CA ALA A 117 4.34 11.73 6.46
C ALA A 117 2.97 11.57 5.78
N LEU A 118 1.93 11.21 6.55
CA LEU A 118 0.55 11.14 6.06
C LEU A 118 0.06 12.54 5.62
N LEU A 119 0.19 13.56 6.48
CA LEU A 119 -0.20 14.94 6.15
C LEU A 119 0.57 15.47 4.92
N SER A 120 1.89 15.24 4.87
CA SER A 120 2.75 15.64 3.76
C SER A 120 2.34 14.97 2.44
N THR A 121 1.97 13.68 2.49
CA THR A 121 1.48 12.94 1.32
C THR A 121 0.13 13.44 0.84
N LEU A 122 -0.81 13.67 1.76
CA LEU A 122 -2.14 14.19 1.42
C LEU A 122 -2.05 15.63 0.87
N PHE A 123 -1.09 16.43 1.35
CA PHE A 123 -0.78 17.75 0.77
C PHE A 123 -0.21 17.62 -0.65
N LEU A 124 0.76 16.73 -0.88
CA LEU A 124 1.34 16.45 -2.20
C LEU A 124 0.26 16.01 -3.20
N ILE A 125 -0.65 15.11 -2.78
CA ILE A 125 -1.78 14.64 -3.58
C ILE A 125 -2.79 15.77 -3.84
N ALA A 126 -3.23 16.51 -2.82
CA ALA A 126 -4.17 17.62 -2.99
C ALA A 126 -3.63 18.71 -3.92
N ARG A 127 -2.31 18.94 -3.94
CA ARG A 127 -1.61 19.83 -4.88
C ARG A 127 -1.56 19.31 -6.32
N ARG A 128 -1.81 18.03 -6.59
CA ARG A 128 -2.02 17.50 -7.96
C ARG A 128 -3.43 17.77 -8.49
N TYR A 129 -4.43 18.00 -7.62
CA TYR A 129 -5.83 18.28 -7.99
C TYR A 129 -6.16 19.79 -8.03
N ASP A 130 -5.16 20.60 -8.41
CA ASP A 130 -5.21 22.06 -8.59
C ASP A 130 -5.81 22.88 -7.43
N GLN A 131 -5.79 22.33 -6.22
CA GLN A 131 -6.13 23.09 -5.01
C GLN A 131 -5.02 24.11 -4.71
N SER A 132 -5.36 25.37 -4.45
CA SER A 132 -4.39 26.40 -4.03
C SER A 132 -3.61 25.95 -2.78
N ARG A 133 -2.40 26.49 -2.53
CA ARG A 133 -1.55 26.03 -1.40
C ARG A 133 -2.30 25.98 -0.05
N PRO A 134 -3.05 27.02 0.37
CA PRO A 134 -3.85 26.97 1.59
C PRO A 134 -5.00 25.94 1.53
N ALA A 135 -5.68 25.80 0.39
CA ALA A 135 -6.77 24.83 0.23
C ALA A 135 -6.25 23.38 0.29
N ALA A 136 -5.12 23.09 -0.39
CA ALA A 136 -4.47 21.80 -0.34
C ALA A 136 -4.00 21.44 1.07
N LEU A 137 -3.47 22.40 1.83
CA LEU A 137 -3.05 22.18 3.22
C LEU A 137 -4.26 21.96 4.15
N ALA A 138 -5.35 22.71 3.97
CA ALA A 138 -6.60 22.48 4.70
C ALA A 138 -7.23 21.13 4.35
N SER A 139 -7.20 20.72 3.07
CA SER A 139 -7.63 19.40 2.62
C SER A 139 -6.75 18.30 3.20
N ALA A 140 -5.43 18.51 3.31
CA ALA A 140 -4.50 17.56 3.90
C ALA A 140 -4.73 17.40 5.41
N ALA A 141 -4.83 18.50 6.16
CA ALA A 141 -5.12 18.46 7.60
C ALA A 141 -6.48 17.82 7.89
N ALA A 142 -7.52 18.17 7.13
CA ALA A 142 -8.85 17.56 7.26
C ALA A 142 -8.86 16.06 6.92
N PHE A 143 -8.16 15.63 5.88
CA PHE A 143 -8.04 14.20 5.56
C PHE A 143 -7.14 13.45 6.54
N THR A 144 -6.11 14.07 7.11
CA THR A 144 -5.30 13.47 8.18
C THR A 144 -6.15 13.29 9.43
N ALA A 145 -6.95 14.31 9.82
CA ALA A 145 -7.86 14.25 10.95
C ALA A 145 -9.00 13.24 10.78
N ALA A 146 -9.52 13.06 9.57
CA ALA A 146 -10.51 12.02 9.28
C ALA A 146 -9.86 10.63 9.21
N ALA A 147 -8.60 10.53 8.77
CA ALA A 147 -7.91 9.27 8.60
C ALA A 147 -7.65 8.55 9.92
N THR A 148 -7.41 9.25 11.03
CA THR A 148 -7.16 8.63 12.34
C THR A 148 -8.33 7.82 12.90
N PHE A 149 -9.50 7.85 12.25
CA PHE A 149 -10.68 7.05 12.58
C PHE A 149 -10.92 5.87 11.60
N LEU A 150 -10.18 5.81 10.48
CA LEU A 150 -10.22 4.66 9.58
C LEU A 150 -9.39 3.54 10.19
N GLU A 151 -9.97 2.35 10.35
CA GLU A 151 -9.36 1.20 11.04
C GLU A 151 -7.88 0.92 10.66
N PRO A 152 -7.46 0.91 9.37
CA PRO A 152 -6.07 0.64 8.99
C PRO A 152 -5.06 1.69 9.49
N VAL A 153 -5.54 2.91 9.71
CA VAL A 153 -4.75 4.05 10.17
C VAL A 153 -4.82 4.14 11.70
N ALA A 154 -5.96 3.78 12.31
CA ALA A 154 -6.11 3.66 13.74
C ALA A 154 -5.15 2.60 14.30
N GLU A 155 -5.23 1.35 13.83
CA GLU A 155 -4.27 0.29 14.19
C GLU A 155 -2.82 0.70 13.89
N THR A 156 -2.56 1.34 12.74
CA THR A 156 -1.20 1.82 12.42
C THR A 156 -0.67 2.81 13.46
N LEU A 157 -1.53 3.62 14.08
CA LEU A 157 -1.15 4.56 15.13
C LEU A 157 -1.08 3.90 16.51
N ASP A 158 -1.95 2.94 16.80
CA ASP A 158 -1.97 2.22 18.08
C ASP A 158 -0.75 1.30 18.23
N PHE A 159 -0.46 0.47 17.23
CA PHE A 159 0.75 -0.37 17.20
C PHE A 159 2.03 0.43 16.92
N VAL A 160 1.90 1.68 16.46
CA VAL A 160 2.97 2.59 16.03
C VAL A 160 3.77 2.05 14.84
N GLN A 161 3.05 1.53 13.86
CA GLN A 161 3.57 0.99 12.60
C GLN A 161 4.25 2.05 11.72
N ILE A 162 5.35 1.65 11.07
CA ILE A 162 6.09 2.49 10.12
C ILE A 162 5.36 2.74 8.78
N ASN A 163 4.20 2.09 8.55
CA ASN A 163 3.47 2.09 7.26
C ASN A 163 3.17 3.48 6.69
N THR A 164 2.83 4.47 7.53
CA THR A 164 2.57 5.85 7.08
C THR A 164 3.84 6.58 6.64
N VAL A 165 5.00 6.27 7.25
CA VAL A 165 6.31 6.77 6.83
C VAL A 165 6.70 6.17 5.47
N LEU A 166 6.55 4.85 5.30
CA LEU A 166 6.82 4.17 4.03
C LEU A 166 5.91 4.66 2.89
N LEU A 167 4.62 4.84 3.16
CA LEU A 167 3.67 5.49 2.24
C LEU A 167 4.14 6.88 1.85
N GLY A 168 4.67 7.66 2.81
CA GLY A 168 5.28 8.97 2.56
C GLY A 168 6.50 8.91 1.65
N MET A 169 7.46 8.02 1.93
CA MET A 169 8.67 7.83 1.13
C MET A 169 8.31 7.50 -0.33
N VAL A 170 7.46 6.49 -0.53
CA VAL A 170 7.01 6.04 -1.85
C VAL A 170 6.24 7.13 -2.59
N ALA A 171 5.29 7.81 -1.92
CA ALA A 171 4.47 8.83 -2.55
C ALA A 171 5.28 10.06 -2.96
N TRP A 172 6.26 10.48 -2.15
CA TRP A 172 7.18 11.56 -2.52
C TRP A 172 8.10 11.18 -3.68
N ASP A 173 8.52 9.93 -3.78
CA ASP A 173 9.32 9.45 -4.91
C ASP A 173 8.52 9.44 -6.23
N CYS A 174 7.35 8.81 -6.17
CA CYS A 174 6.50 8.57 -7.34
C CYS A 174 5.76 9.83 -7.81
N LEU A 175 5.33 10.69 -6.89
CA LEU A 175 4.49 11.86 -7.19
C LEU A 175 5.19 13.20 -7.00
N GLY A 176 6.34 13.23 -6.32
CA GLY A 176 7.10 14.45 -6.04
C GLY A 176 7.65 15.12 -7.29
N ARG A 177 8.09 16.36 -7.12
CA ARG A 177 8.89 17.08 -8.11
C ARG A 177 10.33 16.54 -8.07
N ALA A 178 11.09 16.72 -9.16
CA ALA A 178 12.52 16.48 -9.11
C ALA A 178 13.13 17.36 -8.00
N GLY A 179 13.93 16.75 -7.13
CA GLY A 179 14.61 17.39 -6.01
C GLY A 179 16.08 16.97 -5.96
N LEU A 180 16.70 17.08 -4.79
CA LEU A 180 18.11 16.68 -4.59
C LEU A 180 18.29 15.16 -4.69
N LEU A 181 17.29 14.37 -4.27
CA LEU A 181 17.31 12.92 -4.41
C LEU A 181 16.83 12.49 -5.80
N PRO A 182 17.51 11.53 -6.45
CA PRO A 182 17.05 10.95 -7.70
C PRO A 182 15.81 10.09 -7.47
N ARG A 183 14.86 10.14 -8.41
CA ARG A 183 13.65 9.30 -8.36
C ARG A 183 14.00 7.82 -8.35
N GLY A 184 13.26 7.04 -7.58
CA GLY A 184 13.44 5.62 -7.32
C GLY A 184 14.15 5.32 -6.01
N LEU A 185 14.99 6.24 -5.51
CA LEU A 185 15.83 6.01 -4.34
C LEU A 185 15.03 5.79 -3.05
N LEU A 186 13.96 6.55 -2.84
CA LEU A 186 13.13 6.42 -1.62
C LEU A 186 12.28 5.15 -1.64
N VAL A 187 11.82 4.69 -2.81
CA VAL A 187 11.21 3.35 -2.97
C VAL A 187 12.23 2.26 -2.63
N GLY A 188 13.49 2.40 -3.06
CA GLY A 188 14.57 1.46 -2.74
C GLY A 188 14.85 1.38 -1.25
N LEU A 189 15.03 2.53 -0.59
CA LEU A 189 15.22 2.63 0.86
C LEU A 189 14.00 2.08 1.63
N ALA A 190 12.78 2.41 1.22
CA ALA A 190 11.56 1.88 1.83
C ALA A 190 11.47 0.34 1.72
N THR A 191 11.90 -0.22 0.58
CA THR A 191 11.96 -1.67 0.33
C THR A 191 12.99 -2.38 1.22
N ALA A 192 14.10 -1.72 1.57
CA ALA A 192 15.08 -2.26 2.51
C ALA A 192 14.63 -2.18 3.98
N ILE A 193 13.62 -1.36 4.31
CA ILE A 193 13.04 -1.24 5.66
C ILE A 193 11.91 -2.27 5.87
N LYS A 194 11.06 -2.49 4.87
CA LYS A 194 9.98 -3.50 4.85
C LYS A 194 9.86 -3.90 3.38
N LEU A 195 9.76 -5.18 3.02
CA LEU A 195 9.89 -5.59 1.61
C LEU A 195 8.72 -5.13 0.70
N THR A 196 7.54 -4.85 1.28
CA THR A 196 6.31 -4.58 0.51
C THR A 196 6.35 -3.42 -0.50
N PRO A 197 7.14 -2.33 -0.34
CA PRO A 197 7.28 -1.28 -1.35
C PRO A 197 8.00 -1.70 -2.64
N ALA A 198 8.59 -2.90 -2.71
CA ALA A 198 9.19 -3.44 -3.94
C ALA A 198 8.21 -3.38 -5.13
N VAL A 199 6.91 -3.55 -4.87
CA VAL A 199 5.84 -3.48 -5.87
C VAL A 199 5.82 -2.14 -6.62
N PHE A 200 6.31 -1.04 -6.02
CA PHE A 200 6.32 0.28 -6.68
C PHE A 200 7.36 0.41 -7.80
N VAL A 201 8.25 -0.57 -7.98
CA VAL A 201 9.01 -0.73 -9.24
C VAL A 201 8.06 -0.79 -10.44
N LEU A 202 6.87 -1.39 -10.30
CA LEU A 202 5.84 -1.42 -11.34
C LEU A 202 5.39 0.00 -11.77
N PHE A 203 5.42 1.00 -10.89
CA PHE A 203 5.04 2.39 -11.20
C PHE A 203 6.04 3.09 -12.14
N PHE A 204 7.32 2.70 -12.08
CA PHE A 204 8.37 3.16 -12.99
C PHE A 204 8.38 2.33 -14.29
N LEU A 205 8.27 1.00 -14.21
CA LEU A 205 8.13 0.11 -15.36
C LEU A 205 6.91 0.45 -16.23
N ALA A 206 5.80 0.87 -15.62
CA ALA A 206 4.58 1.38 -16.26
C ALA A 206 4.82 2.57 -17.23
N ARG A 207 5.99 3.21 -17.18
CA ARG A 207 6.43 4.24 -18.13
C ARG A 207 7.80 3.96 -18.76
N ARG A 208 8.36 2.76 -18.57
CA ARG A 208 9.75 2.38 -18.94
C ARG A 208 10.80 3.36 -18.38
N ASP A 209 10.57 3.86 -17.16
CA ASP A 209 11.51 4.74 -16.45
C ASP A 209 12.64 3.92 -15.81
N TRP A 210 13.48 3.34 -16.67
CA TRP A 210 14.62 2.50 -16.27
C TRP A 210 15.63 3.24 -15.38
N ARG A 211 15.72 4.57 -15.51
CA ARG A 211 16.53 5.40 -14.61
C ARG A 211 16.02 5.29 -13.18
N SER A 212 14.72 5.49 -12.96
CA SER A 212 14.14 5.36 -11.61
C SER A 212 14.21 3.92 -11.09
N VAL A 213 14.02 2.91 -11.95
CA VAL A 213 14.22 1.49 -11.56
C VAL A 213 15.67 1.25 -11.08
N GLY A 214 16.66 1.79 -11.79
CA GLY A 214 18.08 1.70 -11.38
C GLY A 214 18.36 2.37 -10.03
N TRP A 215 17.75 3.52 -9.76
CA TRP A 215 17.88 4.18 -8.45
C TRP A 215 17.14 3.46 -7.33
N THR A 216 16.03 2.76 -7.62
CA THR A 216 15.40 1.82 -6.67
C THR A 216 16.33 0.66 -6.34
N ALA A 217 16.99 0.07 -7.34
CA ALA A 217 17.98 -0.97 -7.10
C ALA A 217 19.17 -0.45 -6.27
N ILE A 218 19.71 0.74 -6.58
CA ILE A 218 20.79 1.38 -5.81
C ILE A 218 20.38 1.65 -4.36
N GLY A 219 19.19 2.21 -4.13
CA GLY A 219 18.68 2.50 -2.79
C GLY A 219 18.46 1.25 -1.96
N PHE A 220 17.89 0.21 -2.57
CA PHE A 220 17.66 -1.08 -1.93
C PHE A 220 18.98 -1.80 -1.61
N LEU A 221 19.86 -1.99 -2.60
CA LEU A 221 21.12 -2.71 -2.43
C LEU A 221 22.09 -1.98 -1.51
N GLY A 222 22.13 -0.64 -1.54
CA GLY A 222 22.96 0.16 -0.64
C GLY A 222 22.52 0.04 0.83
N ALA A 223 21.21 0.09 1.09
CA ALA A 223 20.66 -0.07 2.43
C ALA A 223 20.77 -1.51 2.94
N SER A 224 20.34 -2.50 2.15
CA SER A 224 20.51 -3.92 2.49
C SER A 224 21.98 -4.30 2.67
N GLY A 225 22.89 -3.70 1.90
CA GLY A 225 24.34 -3.84 2.06
C GLY A 225 24.86 -3.24 3.37
N ALA A 226 24.34 -2.09 3.81
CA ALA A 226 24.65 -1.53 5.13
C ALA A 226 24.13 -2.43 6.27
N GLY A 227 22.94 -3.04 6.12
CA GLY A 227 22.45 -4.07 7.03
C GLY A 227 23.36 -5.31 7.08
N TRP A 228 23.82 -5.79 5.91
CA TRP A 228 24.77 -6.91 5.80
C TRP A 228 26.12 -6.61 6.43
N LEU A 229 26.65 -5.39 6.28
CA LEU A 229 27.92 -4.99 6.90
C LEU A 229 27.88 -4.95 8.44
N VAL A 230 26.70 -4.73 9.03
CA VAL A 230 26.52 -4.74 10.50
C VAL A 230 26.16 -6.14 11.02
N ALA A 231 25.34 -6.90 10.30
CA ALA A 231 24.93 -8.25 10.70
C ALA A 231 24.97 -9.25 9.53
N PRO A 232 26.17 -9.76 9.13
CA PRO A 232 26.32 -10.59 7.95
C PRO A 232 25.56 -11.91 8.02
N ALA A 233 25.67 -12.64 9.14
CA ALA A 233 25.04 -13.96 9.32
C ALA A 233 23.51 -13.88 9.34
N GLN A 234 22.96 -12.95 10.12
CA GLN A 234 21.53 -12.64 10.16
C GLN A 234 21.01 -12.19 8.78
N SER A 235 21.84 -11.50 7.99
CA SER A 235 21.48 -11.11 6.62
C SER A 235 21.49 -12.28 5.64
N VAL A 236 22.36 -13.27 5.80
CA VAL A 236 22.28 -14.51 5.01
C VAL A 236 20.97 -15.23 5.33
N ASP A 237 20.70 -15.48 6.62
CA ASP A 237 19.49 -16.21 7.04
C ASP A 237 18.19 -15.50 6.64
N TYR A 238 18.13 -14.17 6.71
CA TYR A 238 16.97 -13.42 6.25
C TYR A 238 16.64 -13.69 4.78
N TRP A 239 17.64 -13.65 3.90
CA TRP A 239 17.45 -13.81 2.45
C TRP A 239 17.39 -15.28 2.00
N SER A 240 17.94 -16.24 2.75
CA SER A 240 17.86 -17.68 2.44
C SER A 240 16.64 -18.37 3.02
N THR A 241 16.23 -17.99 4.23
CA THR A 241 15.34 -18.79 5.08
C THR A 241 14.10 -18.01 5.48
N VAL A 242 14.28 -16.89 6.19
CA VAL A 242 13.18 -16.16 6.85
C VAL A 242 12.20 -15.54 5.86
N LEU A 243 12.68 -15.09 4.70
CA LEU A 243 11.83 -14.56 3.64
C LEU A 243 10.95 -15.64 2.96
N ALA A 244 11.38 -16.90 2.99
CA ALA A 244 10.59 -18.02 2.45
C ALA A 244 9.57 -18.55 3.47
N ASP A 245 9.91 -18.57 4.75
CA ASP A 245 8.99 -18.94 5.83
C ASP A 245 8.02 -17.79 6.17
N SER A 246 6.98 -17.68 5.36
CA SER A 246 5.83 -16.82 5.63
C SER A 246 4.99 -17.27 6.83
N GLY A 247 5.05 -18.54 7.25
CA GLY A 247 4.24 -19.07 8.36
C GLY A 247 4.72 -18.55 9.72
N ARG A 248 6.04 -18.31 9.85
CA ARG A 248 6.66 -17.63 11.01
C ARG A 248 6.03 -16.28 11.34
N ILE A 249 5.41 -15.58 10.39
CA ILE A 249 4.82 -14.24 10.59
C ILE A 249 3.53 -14.28 11.44
N GLY A 250 2.82 -15.40 11.44
CA GLY A 250 1.50 -15.59 12.07
C GLY A 250 0.60 -16.48 11.21
N ASP A 251 -0.55 -16.88 11.73
CA ASP A 251 -1.53 -17.65 10.95
C ASP A 251 -1.97 -16.88 9.69
N PRO A 252 -1.78 -17.43 8.47
CA PRO A 252 -2.26 -16.82 7.24
C PRO A 252 -3.79 -16.68 7.20
N ALA A 253 -4.55 -17.55 7.87
CA ALA A 253 -6.01 -17.53 7.85
C ALA A 253 -6.63 -16.46 8.76
N TYR A 254 -5.92 -15.96 9.78
CA TYR A 254 -6.41 -14.96 10.74
C TYR A 254 -7.10 -13.77 10.05
N VAL A 255 -8.21 -13.30 10.62
CA VAL A 255 -9.07 -12.25 10.03
C VAL A 255 -8.30 -10.98 9.65
N GLY A 256 -7.30 -10.59 10.44
CA GLY A 256 -6.46 -9.44 10.14
C GLY A 256 -5.73 -9.57 8.80
N ASN A 257 -5.44 -10.79 8.32
CA ASN A 257 -4.81 -11.01 7.03
C ASN A 257 -5.81 -10.79 5.87
N GLN A 258 -5.85 -9.54 5.43
CA GLN A 258 -6.56 -9.05 4.26
C GLN A 258 -5.65 -9.14 3.01
N SER A 259 -5.28 -10.37 2.63
CA SER A 259 -4.58 -10.70 1.39
C SER A 259 -5.33 -11.78 0.59
N LEU A 260 -4.95 -11.99 -0.68
CA LEU A 260 -5.46 -13.14 -1.45
C LEU A 260 -5.09 -14.48 -0.80
N ARG A 261 -3.90 -14.60 -0.20
CA ARG A 261 -3.50 -15.84 0.47
C ARG A 261 -4.39 -16.10 1.68
N GLY A 262 -4.60 -15.10 2.56
CA GLY A 262 -5.47 -15.25 3.72
C GLY A 262 -6.93 -15.56 3.38
N LEU A 263 -7.46 -14.96 2.31
CA LEU A 263 -8.75 -15.33 1.73
C LEU A 263 -8.79 -16.83 1.36
N PHE A 264 -7.78 -17.35 0.67
CA PHE A 264 -7.77 -18.77 0.30
C PHE A 264 -7.51 -19.69 1.49
N SER A 265 -6.66 -19.31 2.44
CA SER A 265 -6.43 -20.07 3.68
C SER A 265 -7.74 -20.26 4.46
N ARG A 266 -8.57 -19.21 4.59
CA ARG A 266 -9.91 -19.31 5.22
C ARG A 266 -10.94 -20.11 4.41
N LEU A 267 -10.82 -20.14 3.07
CA LEU A 267 -11.79 -20.81 2.19
C LEU A 267 -11.49 -22.28 1.90
N VAL A 268 -10.22 -22.70 1.97
CA VAL A 268 -9.75 -24.00 1.46
C VAL A 268 -8.94 -24.80 2.48
N GLY A 269 -8.14 -24.14 3.33
CA GLY A 269 -7.28 -24.77 4.34
C GLY A 269 -6.07 -25.55 3.80
N ASP A 270 -6.19 -26.27 2.69
CA ASP A 270 -5.08 -27.01 2.08
C ASP A 270 -4.00 -26.06 1.52
N GLU A 271 -2.83 -26.07 2.14
CA GLU A 271 -1.75 -25.13 1.84
C GLU A 271 -1.19 -25.26 0.40
N THR A 272 -1.32 -26.43 -0.23
CA THR A 272 -0.90 -26.65 -1.63
C THR A 272 -1.86 -25.96 -2.59
N VAL A 273 -3.17 -26.14 -2.38
CA VAL A 273 -4.23 -25.48 -3.17
C VAL A 273 -4.25 -23.98 -2.90
N VAL A 274 -4.09 -23.55 -1.64
CA VAL A 274 -3.93 -22.14 -1.24
C VAL A 274 -2.76 -21.50 -1.96
N SER A 275 -1.59 -22.13 -1.95
CA SER A 275 -0.39 -21.64 -2.64
C SER A 275 -0.60 -21.55 -4.16
N ALA A 276 -1.21 -22.56 -4.78
CA ALA A 276 -1.50 -22.55 -6.21
C ALA A 276 -2.49 -21.43 -6.59
N LEU A 277 -3.59 -21.28 -5.85
CA LEU A 277 -4.59 -20.23 -6.07
C LEU A 277 -3.98 -18.83 -5.85
N TRP A 278 -3.20 -18.65 -4.78
CA TRP A 278 -2.51 -17.39 -4.48
C TRP A 278 -1.52 -17.01 -5.58
N VAL A 279 -0.68 -17.93 -6.07
CA VAL A 279 0.26 -17.64 -7.16
C VAL A 279 -0.46 -17.31 -8.47
N LEU A 280 -1.44 -18.12 -8.89
CA LEU A 280 -2.17 -17.91 -10.15
C LEU A 280 -2.93 -16.58 -10.15
N THR A 281 -3.62 -16.25 -9.06
CA THR A 281 -4.34 -14.97 -8.92
C THR A 281 -3.39 -13.79 -8.76
N SER A 282 -2.24 -13.98 -8.11
CA SER A 282 -1.21 -12.93 -8.00
C SER A 282 -0.61 -12.55 -9.35
N VAL A 283 -0.33 -13.52 -10.24
CA VAL A 283 0.11 -13.25 -11.61
C VAL A 283 -0.93 -12.44 -12.39
N LEU A 284 -2.22 -12.80 -12.24
CA LEU A 284 -3.33 -12.09 -12.87
C LEU A 284 -3.49 -10.65 -12.32
N VAL A 285 -3.40 -10.46 -11.00
CA VAL A 285 -3.52 -9.16 -10.34
C VAL A 285 -2.33 -8.25 -10.62
N VAL A 286 -1.09 -8.75 -10.57
CA VAL A 286 0.12 -8.00 -10.96
C VAL A 286 0.01 -7.54 -12.41
N THR A 287 -0.33 -8.45 -13.32
CA THR A 287 -0.45 -8.14 -14.76
C THR A 287 -1.56 -7.11 -15.02
N THR A 288 -2.76 -7.34 -14.46
CA THR A 288 -3.89 -6.42 -14.62
C THR A 288 -3.60 -5.05 -14.03
N GLY A 289 -3.08 -5.00 -12.80
CA GLY A 289 -2.77 -3.75 -12.11
C GLY A 289 -1.61 -2.97 -12.73
N TRP A 290 -0.58 -3.66 -13.26
CA TRP A 290 0.49 -3.01 -14.02
C TRP A 290 -0.03 -2.42 -15.33
N LEU A 291 -0.86 -3.14 -16.09
CA LEU A 291 -1.50 -2.62 -17.31
C LEU A 291 -2.41 -1.42 -17.01
N VAL A 292 -3.18 -1.47 -15.91
CA VAL A 292 -4.00 -0.35 -15.41
C VAL A 292 -3.11 0.84 -15.04
N ALA A 293 -2.03 0.64 -14.28
CA ALA A 293 -1.10 1.68 -13.89
C ALA A 293 -0.41 2.31 -15.12
N ALA A 294 0.05 1.51 -16.08
CA ALA A 294 0.63 1.98 -17.34
C ALA A 294 -0.36 2.82 -18.15
N ARG A 295 -1.63 2.39 -18.24
CA ARG A 295 -2.68 3.14 -18.93
C ARG A 295 -3.01 4.46 -18.21
N LEU A 296 -3.15 4.43 -16.89
CA LEU A 296 -3.43 5.61 -16.07
C LEU A 296 -2.27 6.63 -16.11
N ARG A 297 -1.01 6.17 -16.02
CA ARG A 297 0.19 7.01 -16.21
C ARG A 297 0.26 7.60 -17.61
N GLY A 298 -0.13 6.85 -18.64
CA GLY A 298 -0.29 7.34 -20.01
C GLY A 298 -1.39 8.42 -20.18
N LEU A 299 -2.32 8.53 -19.22
CA LEU A 299 -3.37 9.55 -19.14
C LEU A 299 -3.06 10.65 -18.09
N GLY A 300 -1.82 10.71 -17.58
CA GLY A 300 -1.41 11.66 -16.53
C GLY A 300 -2.06 11.43 -15.16
N GLN A 301 -2.78 10.30 -14.98
CA GLN A 301 -3.45 9.93 -13.74
C GLN A 301 -2.45 9.25 -12.77
N ASP A 302 -1.44 10.01 -12.34
CA ASP A 302 -0.35 9.50 -11.48
C ASP A 302 -0.85 8.94 -10.14
N VAL A 303 -1.73 9.67 -9.42
CA VAL A 303 -2.20 9.22 -8.10
C VAL A 303 -3.09 7.97 -8.19
N PRO A 304 -4.07 7.87 -9.12
CA PRO A 304 -4.81 6.63 -9.35
C PRO A 304 -3.92 5.45 -9.75
N ALA A 305 -2.86 5.68 -10.53
CA ALA A 305 -1.89 4.63 -10.87
C ALA A 305 -1.08 4.18 -9.65
N LEU A 306 -0.68 5.11 -8.77
CA LEU A 306 -0.01 4.76 -7.51
C LEU A 306 -0.91 3.92 -6.60
N CYS A 307 -2.19 4.31 -6.47
CA CYS A 307 -3.17 3.54 -5.70
C CYS A 307 -3.36 2.12 -6.30
N ALA A 308 -3.46 1.99 -7.62
CA ALA A 308 -3.57 0.69 -8.27
C ALA A 308 -2.36 -0.23 -8.01
N VAL A 309 -1.13 0.31 -8.02
CA VAL A 309 0.09 -0.43 -7.69
C VAL A 309 0.15 -0.81 -6.19
N ALA A 310 -0.31 0.07 -5.30
CA ALA A 310 -0.47 -0.25 -3.88
C ALA A 310 -1.48 -1.39 -3.67
N THR A 311 -2.64 -1.34 -4.35
CA THR A 311 -3.66 -2.40 -4.32
C THR A 311 -3.13 -3.73 -4.82
N VAL A 312 -2.28 -3.75 -5.86
CA VAL A 312 -1.57 -4.99 -6.27
C VAL A 312 -0.76 -5.53 -5.11
N GLY A 313 0.12 -4.73 -4.51
CA GLY A 313 1.00 -5.17 -3.42
C GLY A 313 0.22 -5.72 -2.22
N LEU A 314 -0.87 -5.06 -1.84
CA LEU A 314 -1.71 -5.47 -0.72
C LEU A 314 -2.45 -6.80 -1.01
N LEU A 315 -2.93 -7.00 -2.22
CA LEU A 315 -3.59 -8.25 -2.63
C LEU A 315 -2.62 -9.43 -2.72
N VAL A 316 -1.42 -9.23 -3.27
CA VAL A 316 -0.49 -10.34 -3.61
C VAL A 316 0.56 -10.64 -2.54
N SER A 317 0.72 -9.80 -1.52
CA SER A 317 1.52 -10.14 -0.33
C SER A 317 1.01 -11.44 0.32
N PRO A 318 1.88 -12.34 0.83
CA PRO A 318 1.42 -13.51 1.58
C PRO A 318 0.69 -13.14 2.88
N VAL A 319 1.05 -12.00 3.46
CA VAL A 319 0.39 -11.39 4.62
C VAL A 319 0.16 -9.90 4.37
N SER A 320 -1.08 -9.45 4.44
CA SER A 320 -1.47 -8.05 4.44
C SER A 320 -2.42 -7.80 5.61
N TRP A 321 -1.86 -7.54 6.79
CA TRP A 321 -2.63 -7.07 7.94
C TRP A 321 -3.51 -5.87 7.55
N SER A 322 -4.67 -5.72 8.16
CA SER A 322 -5.61 -4.59 7.95
C SER A 322 -4.89 -3.24 8.01
N HIS A 323 -4.02 -3.02 8.99
CA HIS A 323 -3.16 -1.83 9.09
C HIS A 323 -2.11 -1.61 7.98
N HIS A 324 -1.86 -2.57 7.08
CA HIS A 324 -1.11 -2.29 5.85
C HIS A 324 -1.93 -1.45 4.84
N TRP A 325 -3.26 -1.42 4.94
CA TRP A 325 -4.17 -0.79 3.99
C TRP A 325 -4.28 0.75 4.08
N VAL A 326 -3.35 1.44 4.77
CA VAL A 326 -3.26 2.93 4.83
C VAL A 326 -3.31 3.64 3.47
N TRP A 327 -3.05 2.91 2.38
CA TRP A 327 -3.23 3.35 0.99
C TRP A 327 -4.67 3.71 0.60
N VAL A 328 -5.68 3.34 1.40
CA VAL A 328 -7.07 3.82 1.22
C VAL A 328 -7.19 5.34 1.36
N VAL A 329 -6.37 6.00 2.19
CA VAL A 329 -6.49 7.45 2.43
C VAL A 329 -6.15 8.29 1.18
N PRO A 330 -5.03 8.01 0.45
CA PRO A 330 -4.84 8.50 -0.91
C PRO A 330 -6.05 8.30 -1.84
N ALA A 331 -6.66 7.11 -1.86
CA ALA A 331 -7.77 6.80 -2.74
C ALA A 331 -9.06 7.59 -2.38
N LEU A 332 -9.37 7.73 -1.09
CA LEU A 332 -10.47 8.57 -0.60
C LEU A 332 -10.25 10.05 -0.97
N LEU A 333 -9.04 10.58 -0.82
CA LEU A 333 -8.72 11.95 -1.23
C LEU A 333 -8.87 12.14 -2.75
N VAL A 334 -8.54 11.14 -3.57
CA VAL A 334 -8.82 11.14 -5.01
C VAL A 334 -10.34 11.20 -5.28
N LEU A 335 -11.14 10.34 -4.64
CA LEU A 335 -12.60 10.30 -4.79
C LEU A 335 -13.28 11.63 -4.40
N TRP A 336 -12.79 12.27 -3.33
CA TRP A 336 -13.31 13.55 -2.83
C TRP A 336 -12.92 14.76 -3.68
N SER A 337 -11.69 14.74 -4.22
CA SER A 337 -11.12 15.81 -5.04
C SER A 337 -11.80 15.91 -6.39
N ARG A 338 -11.96 17.14 -6.91
CA ARG A 338 -12.38 17.35 -8.30
C ARG A 338 -11.18 17.13 -9.23
N PRO A 339 -11.37 16.57 -10.44
CA PRO A 339 -10.31 16.60 -11.45
C PRO A 339 -9.95 18.05 -11.81
N ALA A 340 -8.66 18.33 -11.96
CA ALA A 340 -8.20 19.61 -12.49
C ALA A 340 -8.71 19.81 -13.93
N GLY A 341 -9.00 21.06 -14.30
CA GLY A 341 -9.40 21.42 -15.66
C GLY A 341 -10.91 21.39 -15.97
N MET A 342 -11.79 21.06 -15.02
CA MET A 342 -13.21 21.41 -15.14
C MET A 342 -13.36 22.91 -14.88
N PRO A 343 -13.90 23.72 -15.81
CA PRO A 343 -14.27 25.10 -15.51
C PRO A 343 -15.29 25.13 -14.36
N HIS A 344 -15.34 26.25 -13.63
CA HIS A 344 -16.54 26.53 -12.86
C HIS A 344 -17.74 26.56 -13.81
N GLU A 345 -18.83 25.88 -13.43
CA GLU A 345 -20.16 26.21 -13.94
C GLU A 345 -20.54 27.61 -13.42
N VAL A 346 -19.96 28.63 -14.05
CA VAL A 346 -20.51 29.97 -14.03
C VAL A 346 -21.85 29.85 -14.73
N SER A 347 -22.92 29.73 -13.92
CA SER A 347 -24.30 29.66 -14.40
C SER A 347 -24.50 30.72 -15.46
N ALA A 348 -24.70 30.26 -16.70
CA ALA A 348 -24.76 31.11 -17.88
C ALA A 348 -26.11 31.84 -17.92
N ARG A 349 -26.30 32.79 -17.00
CA ARG A 349 -27.31 33.83 -17.16
C ARG A 349 -27.09 34.44 -18.55
N PRO A 350 -28.10 34.40 -19.44
CA PRO A 350 -27.92 34.95 -20.78
C PRO A 350 -27.61 36.44 -20.66
N ARG A 351 -26.41 36.83 -21.12
CA ARG A 351 -26.07 38.24 -21.32
C ARG A 351 -26.84 38.74 -22.55
N SER A 352 -28.08 39.11 -22.34
CA SER A 352 -28.88 39.84 -23.34
C SER A 352 -28.18 41.14 -23.72
N SER A 353 -28.25 41.47 -25.01
CA SER A 353 -27.88 42.77 -25.60
C SER A 353 -26.51 43.36 -25.22
N ILE A 354 -25.48 43.03 -26.01
CA ILE A 354 -24.47 44.02 -26.41
C ILE A 354 -24.90 44.52 -27.80
N PRO A 355 -25.11 45.84 -28.04
CA PRO A 355 -25.45 46.35 -29.36
C PRO A 355 -24.32 46.14 -30.37
N ALA A 356 -24.67 45.81 -31.62
CA ALA A 356 -23.69 45.66 -32.69
C ALA A 356 -23.08 47.02 -33.11
N PRO A 357 -21.76 47.12 -33.32
CA PRO A 357 -21.15 48.31 -33.91
C PRO A 357 -21.57 48.45 -35.39
N ARG A 358 -21.91 49.68 -35.80
CA ARG A 358 -22.19 49.98 -37.22
C ARG A 358 -20.88 49.92 -38.02
N SER A 359 -20.87 49.13 -39.09
CA SER A 359 -19.73 49.06 -40.02
C SER A 359 -19.71 50.25 -40.99
N VAL A 360 -18.61 51.00 -40.98
CA VAL A 360 -18.22 51.89 -42.08
C VAL A 360 -17.57 51.05 -43.19
N ARG A 361 -17.57 51.55 -44.44
CA ARG A 361 -17.08 50.86 -45.65
C ARG A 361 -15.62 51.23 -45.95
N SER A 362 -14.95 50.38 -46.74
CA SER A 362 -13.54 50.51 -47.22
C SER A 362 -12.48 50.32 -46.12
N ASP A 363 -11.34 49.63 -46.32
CA ASP A 363 -10.76 49.05 -47.54
C ASP A 363 -10.21 47.62 -47.34
N ARG A 364 -9.70 47.00 -48.42
CA ARG A 364 -9.06 45.66 -48.39
C ARG A 364 -7.74 45.65 -47.59
N PRO A 365 -7.55 44.69 -46.66
CA PRO A 365 -6.24 44.18 -46.28
C PRO A 365 -5.86 42.95 -47.13
N ALA A 366 -4.56 42.63 -47.21
CA ALA A 366 -4.07 41.41 -47.84
C ALA A 366 -4.43 40.15 -47.02
N ALA A 367 -4.52 39.00 -47.68
CA ALA A 367 -4.77 37.73 -47.01
C ALA A 367 -3.56 37.33 -46.12
N PRO A 368 -3.76 37.04 -44.81
CA PRO A 368 -2.69 36.47 -43.99
C PRO A 368 -2.36 35.04 -44.46
N PRO A 369 -1.12 34.57 -44.26
CA PRO A 369 -0.76 33.19 -44.57
C PRO A 369 -1.65 32.21 -43.79
N ALA A 370 -1.98 31.08 -44.40
CA ALA A 370 -2.86 30.07 -43.83
C ALA A 370 -2.22 29.43 -42.57
N ALA A 371 -2.47 30.05 -41.41
CA ALA A 371 -2.08 29.49 -40.13
C ALA A 371 -2.72 28.11 -39.97
N LEU A 372 -1.90 27.06 -39.82
CA LEU A 372 -2.38 25.75 -39.40
C LEU A 372 -3.02 25.93 -38.02
N THR A 373 -4.33 26.06 -38.01
CA THR A 373 -5.14 26.04 -36.81
C THR A 373 -5.19 24.59 -36.32
N VAL A 374 -4.10 24.19 -35.67
CA VAL A 374 -4.05 23.00 -34.81
C VAL A 374 -5.12 23.20 -33.76
N ARG A 375 -6.34 22.73 -34.06
CA ARG A 375 -7.47 22.74 -33.13
C ARG A 375 -6.95 22.07 -31.85
N PRO A 376 -6.94 22.77 -30.69
CA PRO A 376 -6.48 22.17 -29.46
C PRO A 376 -7.31 20.92 -29.22
N ALA A 377 -6.65 19.77 -29.11
CA ALA A 377 -7.32 18.48 -29.03
C ALA A 377 -8.33 18.54 -27.88
N VAL A 378 -9.62 18.37 -28.22
CA VAL A 378 -10.73 18.58 -27.27
C VAL A 378 -10.44 17.78 -26.01
N PRO A 379 -10.26 18.43 -24.83
CA PRO A 379 -9.88 17.73 -23.63
C PRO A 379 -10.89 16.63 -23.32
N ARG A 380 -10.46 15.36 -23.40
CA ARG A 380 -11.33 14.22 -23.10
C ARG A 380 -11.87 14.42 -21.68
N PRO A 381 -13.19 14.33 -21.45
CA PRO A 381 -13.74 14.49 -20.12
C PRO A 381 -13.06 13.49 -19.18
N SER A 382 -12.57 14.02 -18.05
CA SER A 382 -11.74 13.28 -17.10
C SER A 382 -12.44 11.99 -16.64
N PRO A 383 -11.68 10.93 -16.26
CA PRO A 383 -12.23 9.76 -15.56
C PRO A 383 -13.20 10.06 -14.42
N TRP A 384 -13.05 11.24 -13.83
CA TRP A 384 -13.75 11.72 -12.67
C TRP A 384 -14.88 12.72 -13.00
N SER A 385 -15.30 12.82 -14.27
CA SER A 385 -16.37 13.72 -14.74
C SER A 385 -17.79 13.22 -14.43
N GLY A 386 -17.96 12.03 -13.88
CA GLY A 386 -19.23 11.59 -13.30
C GLY A 386 -19.65 12.51 -12.15
N PRO A 387 -20.95 12.56 -11.78
CA PRO A 387 -21.47 13.54 -10.82
C PRO A 387 -20.65 13.57 -9.52
N VAL A 388 -20.09 14.74 -9.18
CA VAL A 388 -19.19 14.91 -8.01
C VAL A 388 -19.88 14.44 -6.72
N LEU A 389 -21.20 14.59 -6.62
CA LEU A 389 -22.01 14.07 -5.52
C LEU A 389 -21.93 12.54 -5.38
N ARG A 390 -21.96 11.77 -6.49
CA ARG A 390 -21.81 10.30 -6.44
C ARG A 390 -20.41 9.89 -5.99
N ARG A 391 -19.37 10.57 -6.47
CA ARG A 391 -17.97 10.29 -6.06
C ARG A 391 -17.71 10.59 -4.59
N ARG A 392 -18.31 11.67 -4.07
CA ARG A 392 -18.25 12.02 -2.63
C ARG A 392 -19.13 11.12 -1.77
N GLY A 393 -20.30 10.71 -2.26
CA GLY A 393 -21.13 9.70 -1.61
C GLY A 393 -20.37 8.37 -1.45
N LEU A 394 -19.72 7.89 -2.50
CA LEU A 394 -18.84 6.72 -2.44
C LEU A 394 -17.67 6.91 -1.45
N CYS A 395 -17.01 8.07 -1.47
CA CYS A 395 -15.95 8.40 -0.52
C CYS A 395 -16.43 8.34 0.94
N LEU A 396 -17.62 8.86 1.25
CA LEU A 396 -18.19 8.85 2.60
C LEU A 396 -18.68 7.46 3.01
N LEU A 397 -19.25 6.69 2.07
CA LEU A 397 -19.69 5.31 2.31
C LEU A 397 -18.50 4.41 2.61
N VAL A 398 -17.43 4.48 1.81
CA VAL A 398 -16.20 3.70 2.04
C VAL A 398 -15.53 4.16 3.34
N ALA A 399 -15.43 5.46 3.61
CA ALA A 399 -14.88 5.95 4.88
C ALA A 399 -15.71 5.47 6.09
N GLY A 400 -17.05 5.52 6.03
CA GLY A 400 -17.92 5.01 7.10
C GLY A 400 -17.78 3.51 7.33
N TYR A 401 -17.60 2.73 6.27
CA TYR A 401 -17.33 1.29 6.36
C TYR A 401 -15.98 1.00 7.02
N LEU A 402 -14.93 1.73 6.62
CA LEU A 402 -13.58 1.63 7.21
C LEU A 402 -13.51 2.16 8.66
N ILE A 403 -14.42 3.03 9.09
CA ILE A 403 -14.57 3.44 10.49
C ILE A 403 -15.28 2.35 11.31
N ALA A 404 -16.17 1.58 10.69
CA ALA A 404 -16.92 0.53 11.36
C ALA A 404 -16.11 -0.74 11.65
N GLY A 405 -15.03 -1.01 10.88
CA GLY A 405 -14.14 -2.17 11.11
C GLY A 405 -14.87 -3.51 10.98
N VAL A 406 -15.70 -3.68 9.95
CA VAL A 406 -16.77 -4.69 9.91
C VAL A 406 -16.27 -6.15 10.00
N HIS A 407 -15.06 -6.46 9.51
CA HIS A 407 -14.47 -7.79 9.69
C HIS A 407 -14.19 -8.13 11.17
N TRP A 408 -13.89 -7.14 12.02
CA TRP A 408 -13.72 -7.31 13.47
C TRP A 408 -15.04 -7.58 14.22
N TRP A 409 -16.20 -7.57 13.53
CA TRP A 409 -17.49 -7.96 14.12
C TRP A 409 -17.74 -9.48 14.05
N LEU A 410 -16.86 -10.23 13.38
CA LEU A 410 -16.93 -11.68 13.27
C LEU A 410 -16.16 -12.37 14.41
N PRO A 411 -16.56 -13.57 14.84
CA PRO A 411 -15.75 -14.38 15.76
C PRO A 411 -14.35 -14.63 15.19
N HIS A 412 -13.34 -14.24 15.95
CA HIS A 412 -11.93 -14.15 15.52
C HIS A 412 -10.93 -14.58 16.60
N GLU A 413 -11.40 -15.31 17.62
CA GLU A 413 -10.53 -15.97 18.60
C GLU A 413 -10.41 -17.46 18.24
N ARG A 414 -9.37 -18.14 18.74
CA ARG A 414 -9.27 -19.63 18.77
C ARG A 414 -9.60 -20.33 17.45
N ASP A 415 -9.16 -19.73 16.34
CA ASP A 415 -9.33 -20.23 14.97
C ASP A 415 -10.78 -20.33 14.46
N ASP A 416 -11.72 -19.59 15.09
CA ASP A 416 -13.13 -19.45 14.67
C ASP A 416 -13.29 -19.12 13.16
N HIS A 417 -12.32 -18.41 12.59
CA HIS A 417 -12.28 -18.02 11.18
C HIS A 417 -12.17 -19.19 10.19
N LEU A 418 -11.78 -20.38 10.65
CA LEU A 418 -11.80 -21.62 9.86
C LEU A 418 -13.20 -22.24 9.78
N GLY A 419 -14.08 -21.95 10.75
CA GLY A 419 -15.47 -22.44 10.80
C GLY A 419 -16.50 -21.53 10.09
N TRP A 420 -16.05 -20.43 9.48
CA TRP A 420 -16.92 -19.39 8.95
C TRP A 420 -17.79 -19.82 7.77
N SER A 421 -19.10 -19.55 7.89
CA SER A 421 -20.07 -19.69 6.79
C SER A 421 -19.84 -18.66 5.67
N GLY A 422 -20.39 -18.92 4.48
CA GLY A 422 -20.07 -18.15 3.27
C GLY A 422 -20.34 -16.63 3.32
N TRP A 423 -21.23 -16.14 4.19
CA TRP A 423 -21.41 -14.69 4.39
C TRP A 423 -20.37 -14.08 5.34
N GLN A 424 -19.89 -14.84 6.32
CA GLN A 424 -18.80 -14.44 7.21
C GLN A 424 -17.49 -14.34 6.41
N GLN A 425 -17.23 -15.31 5.52
CA GLN A 425 -16.09 -15.29 4.59
C GLN A 425 -16.04 -14.01 3.72
N VAL A 426 -17.22 -13.49 3.32
CA VAL A 426 -17.35 -12.24 2.55
C VAL A 426 -17.05 -11.02 3.41
N LEU A 427 -17.58 -10.95 4.64
CA LEU A 427 -17.32 -9.81 5.53
C LEU A 427 -15.90 -9.82 6.11
N GLY A 428 -15.33 -10.99 6.38
CA GLY A 428 -13.97 -11.17 6.88
C GLY A 428 -12.88 -11.15 5.81
N SER A 429 -13.24 -10.84 4.56
CA SER A 429 -12.32 -10.59 3.45
C SER A 429 -12.73 -9.34 2.66
N ASP A 430 -13.38 -8.41 3.35
CA ASP A 430 -13.97 -7.17 2.85
C ASP A 430 -12.97 -6.28 2.08
N TYR A 431 -11.77 -6.08 2.62
CA TYR A 431 -10.71 -5.33 1.94
C TYR A 431 -10.29 -5.99 0.63
N VAL A 432 -10.11 -7.31 0.62
CA VAL A 432 -9.70 -8.09 -0.56
C VAL A 432 -10.76 -7.98 -1.66
N LEU A 433 -12.04 -8.14 -1.32
CA LEU A 433 -13.15 -8.04 -2.26
C LEU A 433 -13.35 -6.60 -2.78
N ALA A 434 -13.31 -5.60 -1.90
CA ALA A 434 -13.41 -4.20 -2.29
C ALA A 434 -12.24 -3.76 -3.20
N ALA A 435 -11.04 -4.28 -2.94
CA ALA A 435 -9.84 -4.04 -3.74
C ALA A 435 -9.93 -4.66 -5.14
N LEU A 436 -10.38 -5.92 -5.26
CA LEU A 436 -10.61 -6.58 -6.55
C LEU A 436 -11.67 -5.84 -7.37
N LEU A 437 -12.78 -5.44 -6.75
CA LEU A 437 -13.83 -4.63 -7.39
C LEU A 437 -13.30 -3.25 -7.83
N GLY A 438 -12.51 -2.58 -6.99
CA GLY A 438 -11.88 -1.30 -7.30
C GLY A 438 -10.89 -1.39 -8.46
N LEU A 439 -10.04 -2.42 -8.48
CA LEU A 439 -9.06 -2.66 -9.55
C LEU A 439 -9.76 -3.04 -10.87
N GLY A 440 -10.79 -3.88 -10.81
CA GLY A 440 -11.64 -4.23 -11.96
C GLY A 440 -12.38 -3.01 -12.53
N ALA A 441 -12.92 -2.15 -11.67
CA ALA A 441 -13.52 -0.88 -12.09
C ALA A 441 -12.49 0.03 -12.78
N LEU A 442 -11.28 0.18 -12.20
CA LEU A 442 -10.19 0.92 -12.83
C LEU A 442 -9.77 0.32 -14.18
N ALA A 443 -9.78 -1.01 -14.34
CA ALA A 443 -9.51 -1.68 -15.61
C ALA A 443 -10.57 -1.39 -16.68
N VAL A 444 -11.86 -1.55 -16.36
CA VAL A 444 -12.97 -1.23 -17.28
C VAL A 444 -12.93 0.24 -17.69
N LEU A 445 -12.65 1.14 -16.75
CA LEU A 445 -12.53 2.57 -17.02
C LEU A 445 -11.31 2.89 -17.91
N ALA A 446 -10.13 2.38 -17.58
CA ALA A 446 -8.89 2.55 -18.35
C ALA A 446 -9.00 2.01 -19.79
N TRP A 447 -9.71 0.89 -19.98
CA TRP A 447 -10.03 0.30 -21.29
C TRP A 447 -11.02 1.14 -22.09
N ARG A 448 -12.05 1.72 -21.44
CA ARG A 448 -13.04 2.59 -22.12
C ARG A 448 -12.40 3.84 -22.73
N TRP A 449 -11.41 4.47 -22.08
CA TRP A 449 -10.60 5.55 -22.71
C TRP A 449 -9.51 5.05 -23.68
N GLY A 450 -9.38 3.74 -23.88
CA GLY A 450 -8.58 3.13 -24.93
C GLY A 450 -9.14 3.40 -26.32
N ARG A 451 -10.47 3.36 -26.48
CA ARG A 451 -11.13 3.49 -27.78
C ARG A 451 -10.98 4.91 -28.37
N PRO A 452 -10.82 5.05 -29.70
CA PRO A 452 -11.16 6.28 -30.40
C PRO A 452 -12.64 6.62 -30.16
N LEU A 453 -12.96 7.92 -30.14
CA LEU A 453 -14.34 8.33 -30.37
C LEU A 453 -14.60 8.15 -31.86
N VAL A 454 -15.44 7.18 -32.22
CA VAL A 454 -16.08 7.17 -33.54
C VAL A 454 -17.03 8.36 -33.55
N ASP A 455 -16.74 9.36 -34.37
CA ASP A 455 -17.63 10.49 -34.59
C ASP A 455 -18.75 10.03 -35.53
N PRO A 456 -20.02 9.92 -35.07
CA PRO A 456 -21.12 9.47 -35.91
C PRO A 456 -21.50 10.48 -37.00
N SER A 457 -20.90 11.69 -37.00
CA SER A 457 -21.05 12.69 -38.07
C SER A 457 -19.94 12.65 -39.12
N GLN A 458 -18.89 11.83 -38.95
CA GLN A 458 -17.94 11.57 -40.03
C GLN A 458 -18.47 10.47 -40.96
N PRO A 459 -18.62 10.73 -42.28
CA PRO A 459 -18.94 9.68 -43.22
C PRO A 459 -17.80 8.65 -43.21
N GLN A 460 -18.15 7.37 -43.13
CA GLN A 460 -17.18 6.30 -43.29
C GLN A 460 -16.62 6.40 -44.72
N ALA A 461 -15.30 6.50 -44.85
CA ALA A 461 -14.65 6.47 -46.14
C ALA A 461 -14.85 5.08 -46.76
N GLU A 462 -15.72 4.98 -47.76
CA GLU A 462 -15.89 3.75 -48.52
C GLU A 462 -14.54 3.34 -49.15
N PRO A 463 -14.21 2.03 -49.18
CA PRO A 463 -13.00 1.56 -49.85
C PRO A 463 -13.14 1.79 -51.35
N THR A 464 -12.48 2.84 -51.86
CA THR A 464 -12.60 3.29 -53.24
C THR A 464 -12.23 2.19 -54.24
N SER A 465 -13.23 1.73 -54.98
CA SER A 465 -13.09 0.65 -55.95
C SER A 465 -12.41 1.15 -57.24
N ARG A 466 -11.30 0.48 -57.59
CA ARG A 466 -10.67 0.43 -58.94
C ARG A 466 -10.62 1.74 -59.75
N ALA A 467 -9.45 2.38 -59.76
CA ALA A 467 -9.03 3.12 -60.95
C ALA A 467 -8.65 2.12 -62.08
N PRO A 468 -9.02 2.37 -63.36
CA PRO A 468 -8.61 1.53 -64.48
C PRO A 468 -7.15 1.77 -64.88
N ALA A 469 -6.56 0.80 -65.60
CA ALA A 469 -5.17 0.88 -66.06
C ALA A 469 -5.02 1.82 -67.26
N ALA A 470 -3.94 2.61 -67.29
CA ALA A 470 -3.53 3.42 -68.43
C ALA A 470 -2.34 2.76 -69.15
N GLU A 471 -2.69 2.08 -70.24
CA GLU A 471 -2.01 2.05 -71.55
C GLU A 471 -0.48 2.30 -71.62
N GLN A 472 0.27 1.33 -72.14
CA GLN A 472 1.71 1.44 -72.43
C GLN A 472 1.96 1.57 -73.94
N ALA A 473 2.88 2.45 -74.34
CA ALA A 473 3.46 2.53 -75.69
C ALA A 473 4.98 2.81 -75.60
N PRO A 474 5.81 2.41 -76.59
CA PRO A 474 7.15 1.89 -76.27
C PRO A 474 8.36 2.64 -76.86
N ALA A 475 9.52 2.36 -76.24
CA ALA A 475 10.88 2.27 -76.79
C ALA A 475 11.55 3.44 -77.54
N GLY A 476 12.77 3.77 -77.12
CA GLY A 476 13.73 4.62 -77.86
C GLY A 476 15.13 4.54 -77.22
N GLU A 477 16.16 4.35 -78.05
CA GLU A 477 17.58 4.26 -77.66
C GLU A 477 18.27 5.67 -77.73
N GLN A 478 19.58 5.93 -77.47
CA GLN A 478 20.82 5.14 -77.32
C GLN A 478 21.95 6.03 -76.71
N GLN A 479 23.09 5.45 -76.25
CA GLN A 479 24.45 6.06 -76.10
C GLN A 479 24.66 7.16 -75.00
N ALA A 480 25.84 7.44 -74.39
CA ALA A 480 27.23 6.92 -74.49
C ALA A 480 28.02 6.93 -73.13
N MET A 481 29.26 6.43 -73.13
CA MET A 481 30.27 6.31 -72.03
C MET A 481 31.48 7.27 -72.27
N PRO A 482 32.59 7.40 -71.46
CA PRO A 482 33.10 6.53 -70.36
C PRO A 482 33.65 7.23 -69.07
N GLY A 483 34.29 6.45 -68.16
CA GLY A 483 35.03 6.90 -66.95
C GLY A 483 36.54 7.21 -67.20
N PRO A 484 37.52 6.96 -66.29
CA PRO A 484 37.53 6.20 -65.01
C PRO A 484 37.70 7.14 -63.77
N ALA A 485 38.15 6.81 -62.54
CA ALA A 485 38.86 5.69 -61.86
C ALA A 485 38.60 5.82 -60.31
N GLU A 486 38.84 4.88 -59.38
CA GLU A 486 39.12 3.43 -59.36
C GLU A 486 38.84 2.87 -57.93
N ARG A 487 38.66 1.54 -57.81
CA ARG A 487 38.96 0.57 -56.69
C ARG A 487 39.05 1.11 -55.23
N GLY A 488 38.50 0.47 -54.19
CA GLY A 488 38.01 -0.92 -54.00
C GLY A 488 38.65 -1.57 -52.73
N THR A 489 38.18 -2.67 -52.14
CA THR A 489 36.97 -3.49 -52.40
C THR A 489 36.73 -4.53 -51.27
N ALA A 490 35.46 -4.88 -51.02
CA ALA A 490 34.96 -6.20 -50.52
C ALA A 490 35.45 -6.72 -49.14
N ALA A 491 34.91 -7.79 -48.52
CA ALA A 491 33.75 -8.68 -48.81
C ALA A 491 33.09 -9.09 -47.45
N GLN A 492 31.77 -9.29 -47.31
CA GLN A 492 31.00 -10.53 -47.56
C GLN A 492 31.68 -11.82 -47.01
N ALA A 493 31.14 -12.63 -46.08
CA ALA A 493 29.79 -13.16 -45.77
C ALA A 493 29.54 -14.58 -46.31
N ALA A 494 29.19 -15.54 -45.44
CA ALA A 494 28.58 -16.85 -45.76
C ALA A 494 28.02 -17.54 -44.48
N VAL A 495 27.00 -18.40 -44.65
CA VAL A 495 26.47 -19.36 -43.65
C VAL A 495 26.08 -20.65 -44.38
N ILE A 496 26.62 -21.80 -43.97
CA ILE A 496 26.23 -23.16 -44.43
C ILE A 496 26.30 -24.14 -43.22
N HIS A 497 25.64 -25.30 -43.35
CA HIS A 497 25.21 -26.26 -42.33
C HIS A 497 26.19 -27.41 -41.95
N GLU A 498 25.87 -28.05 -40.82
CA GLU A 498 25.84 -29.51 -40.51
C GLU A 498 27.09 -30.38 -40.17
N ASP A 499 26.94 -31.06 -39.01
CA ASP A 499 27.03 -32.52 -38.76
C ASP A 499 28.27 -33.31 -38.23
N VAL A 500 27.99 -34.02 -37.11
CA VAL A 500 28.21 -35.48 -36.84
C VAL A 500 29.53 -36.01 -36.21
N VAL A 501 29.39 -36.37 -34.90
CA VAL A 501 29.83 -37.63 -34.20
C VAL A 501 31.32 -37.96 -33.92
N ALA A 502 31.61 -38.15 -32.62
CA ALA A 502 32.55 -39.09 -31.92
C ALA A 502 34.03 -39.27 -32.42
N ASP A 503 34.96 -39.93 -31.72
CA ASP A 503 34.92 -40.79 -30.51
C ASP A 503 36.29 -40.78 -29.77
N ALA A 504 36.40 -41.61 -28.72
CA ALA A 504 37.61 -42.25 -28.18
C ALA A 504 38.60 -41.46 -27.29
N ALA A 505 38.77 -41.99 -26.07
CA ALA A 505 40.01 -41.98 -25.29
C ALA A 505 40.53 -43.42 -25.13
N PRO A 506 41.82 -43.65 -24.79
CA PRO A 506 42.08 -44.81 -23.92
C PRO A 506 43.26 -44.72 -22.91
N ALA A 507 42.99 -45.28 -21.72
CA ALA A 507 43.83 -46.20 -20.91
C ALA A 507 45.11 -45.74 -20.15
N GLY A 508 45.34 -46.39 -18.98
CA GLY A 508 46.57 -46.36 -18.18
C GLY A 508 46.36 -46.28 -16.65
N VAL A 509 45.55 -47.14 -15.99
CA VAL A 509 45.89 -48.49 -15.47
C VAL A 509 46.94 -48.54 -14.33
N THR A 510 46.47 -48.90 -13.13
CA THR A 510 47.04 -49.92 -12.21
C THR A 510 45.98 -50.27 -11.14
N ALA A 511 46.05 -51.43 -10.47
CA ALA A 511 44.94 -51.95 -9.66
C ALA A 511 45.34 -52.87 -8.49
N SER A 512 44.54 -52.85 -7.42
CA SER A 512 44.31 -53.95 -6.45
C SER A 512 43.06 -53.59 -5.63
N ALA A 513 41.88 -54.22 -5.70
CA ALA A 513 41.48 -55.63 -5.68
C ALA A 513 41.15 -56.16 -4.25
N GLY A 514 39.86 -56.19 -3.92
CA GLY A 514 39.30 -56.82 -2.70
C GLY A 514 37.79 -57.07 -2.87
N ARG A 515 37.35 -58.32 -2.72
CA ARG A 515 35.93 -58.76 -2.82
C ARG A 515 35.32 -58.91 -1.41
N GLY A 516 33.99 -59.00 -1.22
CA GLY A 516 32.90 -59.18 -2.19
C GLY A 516 31.49 -58.94 -1.62
N GLY A 517 30.48 -59.58 -2.23
CA GLY A 517 29.06 -59.26 -2.07
C GLY A 517 28.27 -59.89 -0.90
N PRO A 518 26.94 -59.71 -0.86
CA PRO A 518 26.13 -59.78 0.37
C PRO A 518 25.38 -61.11 0.61
N GLY A 519 24.83 -61.27 1.83
CA GLY A 519 23.94 -62.37 2.22
C GLY A 519 22.87 -62.01 3.27
N ARG A 520 21.68 -62.58 3.08
CA ARG A 520 20.48 -62.68 3.96
C ARG A 520 19.81 -64.04 3.58
N PRO A 521 18.86 -64.66 4.34
CA PRO A 521 17.94 -64.08 5.34
C PRO A 521 17.85 -64.95 6.63
N ALA A 522 16.62 -65.28 7.09
CA ALA A 522 16.20 -65.94 8.36
C ALA A 522 16.26 -65.00 9.59
N THR A 523 15.18 -64.61 10.28
CA THR A 523 14.03 -65.30 10.94
C THR A 523 14.39 -65.99 12.26
N ASP A 524 13.91 -65.43 13.38
CA ASP A 524 12.88 -66.08 14.22
C ASP A 524 12.38 -65.18 15.36
N SER A 525 11.21 -65.52 15.91
CA SER A 525 10.60 -64.93 17.11
C SER A 525 10.09 -66.05 18.02
N PRO A 526 10.07 -65.83 19.35
CA PRO A 526 8.93 -66.31 20.12
C PRO A 526 8.37 -65.26 21.10
N ALA A 527 7.07 -65.33 21.37
CA ALA A 527 6.40 -64.54 22.40
C ALA A 527 6.31 -65.33 23.73
N GLY A 528 6.42 -64.64 24.88
CA GLY A 528 6.48 -65.29 26.21
C GLY A 528 5.99 -64.41 27.37
N ARG A 529 4.71 -64.57 27.71
CA ARG A 529 3.94 -64.00 28.84
C ARG A 529 4.71 -63.80 30.17
N ALA A 530 4.44 -62.69 30.89
CA ALA A 530 3.64 -62.67 32.15
C ALA A 530 3.80 -61.38 33.00
N ARG A 531 2.73 -61.02 33.75
CA ARG A 531 2.77 -60.27 35.04
C ARG A 531 2.40 -61.26 36.16
N PRO A 532 2.94 -61.13 37.39
CA PRO A 532 2.30 -60.33 38.47
C PRO A 532 3.13 -59.05 38.77
N GLY A 533 2.87 -58.18 39.76
CA GLY A 533 2.01 -58.21 40.95
C GLY A 533 2.86 -57.88 42.20
N GLY A 534 2.52 -56.83 42.95
CA GLY A 534 3.24 -56.40 44.18
C GLY A 534 2.73 -57.09 45.47
N PRO A 535 3.01 -56.56 46.69
CA PRO A 535 3.60 -55.25 47.02
C PRO A 535 4.71 -55.31 48.13
N ASP A 536 4.91 -54.17 48.83
CA ASP A 536 5.49 -53.97 50.19
C ASP A 536 7.02 -53.96 50.47
N GLN A 537 7.45 -52.81 51.06
CA GLN A 537 8.26 -52.62 52.31
C GLN A 537 9.74 -53.11 52.38
N ASN A 538 10.68 -52.49 53.13
CA ASN A 538 10.68 -51.26 53.96
C ASN A 538 12.12 -50.70 54.21
N ASP A 539 12.25 -49.74 55.13
CA ASP A 539 13.46 -49.30 55.89
C ASP A 539 14.49 -48.36 55.21
N HIS A 540 15.01 -47.29 55.84
CA HIS A 540 14.71 -46.56 57.10
C HIS A 540 14.79 -45.02 56.81
N GLY A 541 14.08 -44.11 57.50
CA GLY A 541 14.52 -43.38 58.72
C GLY A 541 15.44 -42.15 58.42
N VAL A 542 15.29 -40.94 58.98
CA VAL A 542 14.55 -40.43 60.17
C VAL A 542 14.08 -38.96 59.97
N ALA A 543 13.06 -38.57 60.73
CA ALA A 543 12.34 -37.29 60.91
C ALA A 543 13.19 -36.04 61.34
N GLU A 544 12.69 -34.84 61.71
CA GLU A 544 11.34 -34.35 62.09
C GLU A 544 11.20 -32.79 62.03
N SER A 545 10.09 -32.20 62.54
CA SER A 545 9.82 -30.73 62.67
C SER A 545 8.63 -30.47 63.65
N PRO A 546 8.32 -29.24 64.13
CA PRO A 546 8.96 -27.92 63.94
C PRO A 546 9.73 -27.45 65.22
N PRO A 547 9.30 -26.57 66.19
CA PRO A 547 8.08 -25.74 66.41
C PRO A 547 8.34 -24.20 66.39
N ASP A 548 7.43 -23.38 66.96
CA ASP A 548 7.48 -21.90 67.15
C ASP A 548 6.86 -21.52 68.52
N PRO A 549 7.40 -20.54 69.29
CA PRO A 549 6.50 -19.60 70.00
C PRO A 549 7.01 -18.17 70.38
N ALA A 550 6.03 -17.25 70.47
CA ALA A 550 5.85 -16.16 71.45
C ALA A 550 6.44 -14.73 71.26
N THR A 551 5.61 -13.74 71.63
CA THR A 551 5.88 -12.29 71.82
C THR A 551 5.54 -11.88 73.26
N PRO A 552 5.92 -10.65 73.72
CA PRO A 552 4.89 -9.82 74.36
C PRO A 552 5.04 -8.27 74.23
N GLY A 553 3.90 -7.57 74.17
CA GLY A 553 3.72 -6.16 74.59
C GLY A 553 3.89 -5.05 73.53
N ALA A 554 3.09 -3.98 73.49
CA ALA A 554 1.85 -3.68 74.21
C ALA A 554 0.96 -2.64 73.46
N GLU A 555 -0.36 -2.69 73.68
CA GLU A 555 -1.39 -1.69 73.28
C GLU A 555 -1.70 -0.72 74.46
N PRO A 556 -2.64 0.28 74.44
CA PRO A 556 -3.83 0.43 73.56
C PRO A 556 -4.15 1.83 73.00
N GLY A 557 -5.12 1.91 72.06
CA GLY A 557 -5.75 3.17 71.62
C GLY A 557 -6.84 3.01 70.53
N ARG A 558 -8.12 3.07 70.90
CA ARG A 558 -9.33 2.84 70.04
C ARG A 558 -10.39 3.94 70.29
N PRO A 559 -11.53 4.02 69.55
CA PRO A 559 -11.79 3.76 68.12
C PRO A 559 -12.80 4.78 67.47
N VAL A 560 -12.95 4.84 66.13
CA VAL A 560 -14.16 5.41 65.47
C VAL A 560 -14.51 4.72 64.12
N ALA A 561 -15.73 4.14 64.06
CA ALA A 561 -16.64 3.90 62.91
C ALA A 561 -16.16 3.27 61.57
N ALA A 562 -17.14 2.93 60.71
CA ALA A 562 -16.99 2.21 59.44
C ALA A 562 -17.81 2.82 58.29
N SER A 563 -17.52 2.47 57.03
CA SER A 563 -18.36 2.75 55.83
C SER A 563 -18.03 1.77 54.68
N GLU A 564 -18.96 1.62 53.72
CA GLU A 564 -18.93 0.64 52.62
C GLU A 564 -18.29 1.16 51.31
N PRO A 565 -17.90 0.28 50.35
CA PRO A 565 -17.41 0.67 49.02
C PRO A 565 -18.54 1.09 48.04
N PRO A 566 -18.23 1.89 47.00
CA PRO A 566 -19.23 2.48 46.09
C PRO A 566 -19.79 1.51 45.03
N ALA A 567 -20.98 1.85 44.51
CA ALA A 567 -21.86 0.94 43.77
C ALA A 567 -21.79 0.99 42.23
N ARG A 568 -22.31 -0.07 41.58
CA ARG A 568 -22.63 -0.11 40.15
C ARG A 568 -23.91 0.69 39.83
N PRO A 569 -23.99 1.42 38.70
CA PRO A 569 -25.25 1.94 38.18
C PRO A 569 -26.03 0.85 37.42
N ALA A 570 -27.37 0.88 37.47
CA ALA A 570 -28.23 -0.08 36.78
C ALA A 570 -29.59 0.49 36.32
N THR A 571 -30.25 -0.27 35.44
CA THR A 571 -31.60 -0.06 34.87
C THR A 571 -31.69 1.00 33.74
N ARG A 572 -32.63 0.95 32.79
CA ARG A 572 -33.97 0.32 32.66
C ARG A 572 -34.21 0.02 31.15
N ARG A 573 -35.10 -0.84 30.65
CA ARG A 573 -36.39 -1.42 31.13
C ARG A 573 -36.54 -2.88 30.67
N ALA A 574 -37.56 -3.59 31.19
CA ALA A 574 -38.02 -4.89 30.71
C ALA A 574 -39.45 -4.83 30.13
N THR A 575 -39.82 -5.85 29.35
CA THR A 575 -41.20 -6.13 28.87
C THR A 575 -41.43 -7.66 28.92
N PRO A 576 -42.62 -8.19 29.31
CA PRO A 576 -42.72 -9.60 29.73
C PRO A 576 -43.38 -10.58 28.74
N GLY A 577 -42.74 -11.74 28.57
CA GLY A 577 -43.37 -13.07 28.74
C GLY A 577 -44.18 -13.73 27.61
N ARG A 578 -43.67 -14.88 27.11
CA ARG A 578 -44.39 -16.17 27.03
C ARG A 578 -43.40 -17.38 26.96
N PRO A 579 -43.83 -18.61 27.27
CA PRO A 579 -42.97 -19.80 27.43
C PRO A 579 -42.79 -20.62 26.12
N PRO A 580 -41.92 -21.64 26.08
CA PRO A 580 -41.60 -22.41 24.88
C PRO A 580 -42.58 -23.56 24.57
N GLU A 581 -42.54 -24.02 23.32
CA GLU A 581 -43.00 -25.35 22.90
C GLU A 581 -41.77 -26.30 22.74
N ALA A 582 -42.03 -27.60 22.56
CA ALA A 582 -41.09 -28.70 22.85
C ALA A 582 -40.03 -29.00 21.76
#